data_AF-A0A7V6RJV3-F1
#
_entry.id   AF-A0A7V6RJV3-F1
#
_cell.length_a   1.000
_cell.length_b   1.000
_cell.length_c   1.000
_cell.angle_alpha   90.00
_cell.angle_beta   90.00
_cell.angle_gamma   90.00
#
_symmetry.space_group_name_H-M   'P 1'
#
loop_
_entity.id
_entity.type
_entity.pdbx_description
1 polymer ?
#
loop_
_entity_poly.entity_id
_entity_poly.type
_entity_poly.pdbx_seq_one_letter_code
_entity_poly.pdbx_strand_id
1 'polypeptide(L)'
;MKIHYHSDHLGSASFVTNIGGYVVQHLQYLPYGELFVSQRNTEEFDSRYKFTAKELDNETSYTYFEARYYDSELSGWLSVDPMSDKYPSLSPYCYTADNPVVLVDPNGTSISEFDENGNYLGTKKDNWFHNTFFGRTGRIVDSEGNITQKFKFADPKNDVNDLKNGVIKKIHFVQEEEIISMLSRAGAFNKENKTEFSNSGRYDYIKKEGKGLGKFDFAQSDIGLKFQYQDYDINRIQTLYLVDGVAHNYQNFGNFLFGAAGRAIGLTSFELQMGAHYNSIFNSNTNAYSSQFDSRDDQRSIRMGVQHANKYNYKDMYYRVEVHPLIKY
;
A
#
# COMPACT_ATOMS: atom_id res chain seq x y z
N MET A 1 -25.42 -11.03 14.68
CA MET A 1 -25.53 -10.04 15.78
C MET A 1 -24.75 -8.78 15.38
N LYS A 2 -25.21 -7.57 15.74
CA LYS A 2 -24.42 -6.33 15.61
C LYS A 2 -23.92 -5.89 16.99
N ILE A 3 -22.65 -5.51 17.05
CA ILE A 3 -21.89 -5.18 18.26
C ILE A 3 -21.17 -3.84 18.07
N HIS A 4 -20.98 -3.11 19.16
CA HIS A 4 -20.30 -1.82 19.23
C HIS A 4 -19.24 -1.86 20.34
N TYR A 5 -18.06 -1.34 20.04
CA TYR A 5 -16.91 -1.33 20.93
C TYR A 5 -16.76 0.05 21.58
N HIS A 6 -16.49 0.05 22.88
CA HIS A 6 -16.14 1.23 23.68
C HIS A 6 -14.74 0.98 24.24
N SER A 7 -13.77 1.77 23.80
CA SER A 7 -12.36 1.52 24.09
C SER A 7 -11.81 2.35 25.27
N ASP A 8 -10.69 1.89 25.83
CA ASP A 8 -9.83 2.70 26.70
C ASP A 8 -9.02 3.75 25.90
N HIS A 9 -8.12 4.48 26.59
CA HIS A 9 -7.25 5.50 25.99
C HIS A 9 -6.15 4.94 25.07
N LEU A 10 -5.99 3.61 25.03
CA LEU A 10 -5.06 2.86 24.17
C LEU A 10 -5.79 2.19 22.99
N GLY A 11 -7.11 2.30 22.92
CA GLY A 11 -7.94 1.66 21.90
C GLY A 11 -8.37 0.23 22.25
N SER A 12 -7.91 -0.35 23.36
CA SER A 12 -8.31 -1.69 23.82
C SER A 12 -9.82 -1.74 24.08
N ALA A 13 -10.47 -2.84 23.71
CA ALA A 13 -11.89 -3.03 24.00
C ALA A 13 -12.11 -3.08 25.52
N SER A 14 -12.87 -2.13 26.09
CA SER A 14 -13.19 -2.10 27.52
C SER A 14 -14.65 -2.47 27.81
N PHE A 15 -15.60 -1.94 27.03
CA PHE A 15 -16.97 -2.45 27.00
C PHE A 15 -17.37 -2.81 25.57
N VAL A 16 -18.17 -3.85 25.41
CA VAL A 16 -18.83 -4.19 24.15
C VAL A 16 -20.33 -4.24 24.39
N THR A 17 -21.10 -3.55 23.55
CA THR A 17 -22.57 -3.51 23.63
C THR A 17 -23.22 -4.05 22.36
N ASN A 18 -24.45 -4.57 22.48
CA ASN A 18 -25.26 -4.95 21.31
C ASN A 18 -25.96 -3.73 20.67
N ILE A 19 -26.82 -3.97 19.68
CA ILE A 19 -27.58 -2.91 18.99
C ILE A 19 -28.60 -2.18 19.86
N GLY A 20 -29.06 -2.78 20.97
CA GLY A 20 -29.93 -2.16 21.96
C GLY A 20 -29.19 -1.41 23.07
N GLY A 21 -27.86 -1.29 23.00
CA GLY A 21 -27.03 -0.63 24.01
C GLY A 21 -26.71 -1.49 25.24
N TYR A 22 -27.26 -2.69 25.37
CA TYR A 22 -26.95 -3.60 26.47
C TYR A 22 -25.49 -4.08 26.40
N VAL A 23 -24.77 -4.01 27.53
CA VAL A 23 -23.42 -4.54 27.68
C VAL A 23 -23.43 -6.06 27.52
N VAL A 24 -22.71 -6.57 26.54
CA VAL A 24 -22.52 -8.01 26.28
C VAL A 24 -21.18 -8.51 26.81
N GLN A 25 -20.17 -7.63 26.90
CA GLN A 25 -18.88 -7.93 27.51
C GLN A 25 -18.27 -6.69 28.18
N HIS A 26 -17.56 -6.90 29.29
CA HIS A 26 -16.71 -5.92 29.98
C HIS A 26 -15.32 -6.52 30.18
N LEU A 27 -14.30 -5.73 29.88
CA LEU A 27 -12.89 -6.11 29.78
C LEU A 27 -12.02 -5.05 30.47
N GLN A 28 -10.99 -5.50 31.20
CA GLN A 28 -9.94 -4.65 31.77
C GLN A 28 -8.60 -5.36 31.66
N TYR A 29 -7.52 -4.59 31.54
CA TYR A 29 -6.17 -5.09 31.28
C TYR A 29 -5.18 -4.66 32.36
N LEU A 30 -4.16 -5.49 32.60
CA LEU A 30 -2.92 -5.05 33.21
C LEU A 30 -2.09 -4.24 32.18
N PRO A 31 -1.06 -3.48 32.58
CA PRO A 31 -0.32 -2.58 31.68
C PRO A 31 0.16 -3.22 30.37
N TYR A 32 0.60 -4.48 30.41
CA TYR A 32 1.11 -5.22 29.24
C TYR A 32 0.04 -6.02 28.49
N GLY A 33 -1.25 -5.80 28.78
CA GLY A 33 -2.36 -6.37 28.02
C GLY A 33 -2.90 -7.72 28.49
N GLU A 34 -2.40 -8.26 29.61
CA GLU A 34 -3.02 -9.40 30.29
C GLU A 34 -4.46 -9.05 30.71
N LEU A 35 -5.39 -10.00 30.59
CA LEU A 35 -6.80 -9.78 30.95
C LEU A 35 -7.00 -9.82 32.47
N PHE A 36 -7.05 -8.66 33.10
CA PHE A 36 -7.38 -8.52 34.53
C PHE A 36 -8.87 -8.79 34.81
N VAL A 37 -9.76 -8.37 33.90
CA VAL A 37 -11.19 -8.66 33.95
C VAL A 37 -11.67 -9.12 32.59
N SER A 38 -12.45 -10.21 32.55
CA SER A 38 -13.26 -10.59 31.40
C SER A 38 -14.62 -11.09 31.87
N GLN A 39 -15.63 -10.23 31.77
CA GLN A 39 -17.01 -10.50 32.18
C GLN A 39 -17.89 -10.56 30.94
N ARG A 40 -18.53 -11.70 30.68
CA ARG A 40 -19.47 -11.90 29.57
C ARG A 40 -20.91 -11.98 30.11
N ASN A 41 -21.80 -11.17 29.54
CA ASN A 41 -23.22 -11.14 29.88
C ASN A 41 -24.08 -11.97 28.89
N THR A 42 -23.44 -12.65 27.96
CA THR A 42 -24.06 -13.63 27.03
C THR A 42 -23.02 -14.69 26.66
N GLU A 43 -23.48 -15.90 26.41
CA GLU A 43 -22.63 -17.00 25.90
C GLU A 43 -22.40 -16.88 24.39
N GLU A 44 -23.30 -16.21 23.66
CA GLU A 44 -23.29 -16.06 22.19
C GLU A 44 -22.13 -15.24 21.63
N PHE A 45 -21.37 -14.55 22.50
CA PHE A 45 -20.30 -13.64 22.09
C PHE A 45 -19.11 -13.67 23.04
N ASP A 46 -17.91 -13.74 22.47
CA ASP A 46 -16.66 -13.27 23.06
C ASP A 46 -15.94 -12.43 21.99
N SER A 47 -15.35 -11.31 22.39
CA SER A 47 -14.63 -10.46 21.45
C SER A 47 -13.25 -11.03 21.12
N ARG A 48 -12.99 -11.26 19.83
CA ARG A 48 -11.63 -11.58 19.34
C ARG A 48 -10.68 -10.37 19.44
N TYR A 49 -11.18 -9.14 19.33
CA TYR A 49 -10.37 -7.92 19.35
C TYR A 49 -10.33 -7.33 20.76
N LYS A 50 -9.25 -7.59 21.50
CA LYS A 50 -9.14 -7.30 22.94
C LYS A 50 -8.17 -6.13 23.20
N PHE A 51 -6.98 -6.42 23.73
CA PHE A 51 -5.95 -5.41 24.03
C PHE A 51 -5.56 -4.64 22.75
N THR A 52 -5.53 -3.31 22.81
CA THR A 52 -5.09 -2.44 21.70
C THR A 52 -5.84 -2.62 20.37
N ALA A 53 -7.07 -3.15 20.46
CA ALA A 53 -7.90 -3.61 19.33
C ALA A 53 -7.27 -4.69 18.43
N LYS A 54 -6.26 -5.42 18.93
CA LYS A 54 -5.65 -6.57 18.24
C LYS A 54 -6.34 -7.89 18.58
N GLU A 55 -6.19 -8.83 17.66
CA GLU A 55 -6.84 -10.14 17.71
C GLU A 55 -6.08 -11.04 18.69
N LEU A 56 -6.74 -11.44 19.79
CA LEU A 56 -6.27 -12.53 20.64
C LEU A 56 -6.62 -13.85 19.97
N ASP A 57 -5.62 -14.67 19.72
CA ASP A 57 -5.82 -16.07 19.34
C ASP A 57 -6.17 -16.90 20.59
N ASN A 58 -7.37 -17.46 20.60
CA ASN A 58 -7.86 -18.29 21.69
C ASN A 58 -7.25 -19.71 21.70
N GLU A 59 -6.51 -20.14 20.66
CA GLU A 59 -5.80 -21.43 20.65
C GLU A 59 -4.41 -21.35 21.32
N THR A 60 -3.76 -20.17 21.27
CA THR A 60 -2.40 -19.96 21.80
C THR A 60 -2.27 -18.94 22.93
N SER A 61 -3.34 -18.18 23.22
CA SER A 61 -3.33 -16.98 24.08
C SER A 61 -2.44 -15.84 23.58
N TYR A 62 -1.87 -15.93 22.37
CA TYR A 62 -1.05 -14.86 21.79
C TYR A 62 -1.90 -13.85 21.05
N THR A 63 -1.48 -12.59 21.09
CA THR A 63 -2.17 -11.50 20.36
C THR A 63 -1.40 -11.18 19.08
N TYR A 64 -2.11 -11.01 17.95
CA TYR A 64 -1.50 -10.85 16.62
C TYR A 64 -1.39 -9.38 16.17
N PHE A 65 -0.16 -8.92 15.92
CA PHE A 65 0.18 -7.52 15.61
C PHE A 65 0.64 -7.35 14.14
N GLU A 66 0.14 -8.18 13.22
CA GLU A 66 0.50 -8.25 11.79
C GLU A 66 1.95 -8.69 11.52
N ALA A 67 2.93 -7.92 11.97
CA ALA A 67 4.36 -8.20 11.77
C ALA A 67 4.94 -9.21 12.78
N ARG A 68 4.30 -9.36 13.95
CA ARG A 68 4.74 -10.19 15.08
C ARG A 68 3.55 -10.81 15.82
N TYR A 69 3.81 -11.86 16.58
CA TYR A 69 2.94 -12.28 17.69
C TYR A 69 3.50 -11.74 19.02
N TYR A 70 2.58 -11.32 19.87
CA TYR A 70 2.83 -10.76 21.19
C TYR A 70 2.29 -11.68 22.28
N ASP A 71 3.06 -11.84 23.35
CA ASP A 71 2.69 -12.57 24.54
C ASP A 71 2.63 -11.58 25.71
N SER A 72 1.44 -11.40 26.27
CA SER A 72 1.20 -10.46 27.37
C SER A 72 1.65 -11.00 28.73
N GLU A 73 1.63 -12.32 28.94
CA GLU A 73 2.14 -12.95 30.17
C GLU A 73 3.68 -12.84 30.24
N LEU A 74 4.36 -12.93 29.09
CA LEU A 74 5.78 -12.60 28.95
C LEU A 74 6.06 -11.09 28.79
N SER A 75 5.02 -10.26 28.65
CA SER A 75 5.12 -8.81 28.40
C SER A 75 6.00 -8.44 27.18
N GLY A 76 6.07 -9.31 26.16
CA GLY A 76 7.07 -9.19 25.09
C GLY A 76 6.71 -9.90 23.78
N TRP A 77 7.54 -9.68 22.76
CA TRP A 77 7.38 -10.31 21.45
C TRP A 77 7.90 -11.74 21.42
N LEU A 78 7.23 -12.63 20.69
CA LEU A 78 7.69 -14.00 20.44
C LEU A 78 8.76 -14.10 19.34
N SER A 79 9.07 -12.99 18.68
CA SER A 79 10.02 -12.92 17.56
C SER A 79 10.79 -11.60 17.56
N VAL A 80 12.07 -11.66 17.20
CA VAL A 80 12.96 -10.51 16.98
C VAL A 80 12.26 -9.44 16.13
N ASP A 81 12.31 -8.19 16.56
CA ASP A 81 11.85 -7.03 15.80
C ASP A 81 12.48 -6.99 14.39
N PRO A 82 11.70 -7.00 13.29
CA PRO A 82 12.22 -6.83 11.93
C PRO A 82 12.98 -5.50 11.67
N MET A 83 12.98 -4.60 12.64
CA MET A 83 13.66 -3.31 12.67
C MET A 83 14.67 -3.20 13.83
N SER A 84 15.05 -4.31 14.48
CA SER A 84 15.98 -4.39 15.63
C SER A 84 17.19 -3.48 15.52
N ASP A 85 17.80 -3.44 14.33
CA ASP A 85 19.06 -2.75 14.05
C ASP A 85 18.94 -1.21 14.17
N LYS A 86 17.71 -0.68 14.20
CA LYS A 86 17.41 0.73 14.45
C LYS A 86 17.28 1.07 15.93
N TYR A 87 17.16 0.04 16.78
CA TYR A 87 16.94 0.15 18.22
C TYR A 87 18.01 -0.60 19.02
N PRO A 88 19.33 -0.40 18.77
CA PRO A 88 20.41 -1.16 19.43
C PRO A 88 20.49 -0.93 20.95
N SER A 89 19.73 0.02 21.50
CA SER A 89 19.58 0.30 22.93
C SER A 89 18.35 -0.35 23.57
N LEU A 90 17.52 -1.08 22.80
CA LEU A 90 16.35 -1.82 23.29
C LEU A 90 16.54 -3.32 23.02
N SER A 91 15.86 -4.16 23.81
CA SER A 91 15.73 -5.58 23.45
C SER A 91 14.90 -5.70 22.17
N PRO A 92 15.27 -6.55 21.19
CA PRO A 92 14.43 -6.80 20.00
C PRO A 92 13.11 -7.53 20.33
N TYR A 93 12.93 -7.94 21.59
CA TYR A 93 11.69 -8.53 22.12
C TYR A 93 10.89 -7.55 23.01
N CYS A 94 11.37 -6.32 23.21
CA CYS A 94 10.72 -5.29 24.02
C CYS A 94 9.40 -4.81 23.39
N TYR A 95 8.33 -4.83 24.18
CA TYR A 95 7.06 -4.19 23.80
C TYR A 95 7.09 -2.71 24.15
N THR A 96 6.99 -1.84 23.13
CA THR A 96 6.72 -0.39 23.27
C THR A 96 7.75 0.47 24.02
N ALA A 97 8.98 -0.01 24.22
CA ALA A 97 9.99 0.59 25.11
C ALA A 97 9.51 0.66 26.58
N ASP A 98 8.94 -0.45 27.05
CA ASP A 98 8.65 -0.76 28.46
C ASP A 98 7.73 0.23 29.21
N ASN A 99 6.84 0.94 28.48
CA ASN A 99 5.90 1.91 29.05
C ASN A 99 4.47 1.79 28.46
N PRO A 100 3.88 0.57 28.38
CA PRO A 100 2.67 0.33 27.58
C PRO A 100 1.42 1.11 28.03
N VAL A 101 1.42 1.64 29.26
CA VAL A 101 0.34 2.47 29.84
C VAL A 101 0.06 3.74 29.02
N VAL A 102 1.07 4.28 28.34
CA VAL A 102 0.96 5.45 27.45
C VAL A 102 1.19 5.05 25.99
N LEU A 103 1.70 3.84 25.77
CA LEU A 103 2.43 3.45 24.58
C LEU A 103 1.88 2.15 23.98
N VAL A 104 1.14 2.25 22.87
CA VAL A 104 0.66 1.13 22.04
C VAL A 104 1.54 0.91 20.80
N ASP A 105 2.03 -0.29 20.54
CA ASP A 105 2.41 -0.66 19.17
C ASP A 105 1.15 -1.32 18.59
N PRO A 106 0.29 -0.66 17.74
CA PRO A 106 -1.18 -1.19 15.15
C PRO A 106 -0.73 -1.86 13.77
N ASN A 107 0.49 -1.76 13.21
CA ASN A 107 1.12 -2.67 12.24
C ASN A 107 2.67 -2.59 12.05
N GLY A 108 3.36 -1.46 12.37
CA GLY A 108 4.52 -1.01 11.57
C GLY A 108 5.09 0.43 11.69
N THR A 109 4.56 1.49 11.00
CA THR A 109 5.51 2.45 10.31
C THR A 109 5.29 4.00 10.08
N SER A 110 4.38 4.80 10.68
CA SER A 110 4.17 6.31 10.56
C SER A 110 3.13 6.91 9.56
N ILE A 111 3.10 8.24 9.32
CA ILE A 111 2.02 9.01 8.61
C ILE A 111 2.55 10.29 7.87
N SER A 112 1.80 10.83 6.88
CA SER A 112 2.01 12.13 6.14
C SER A 112 0.69 12.82 5.67
N GLU A 113 0.71 14.08 5.16
CA GLU A 113 -0.49 14.86 4.76
C GLU A 113 -0.34 15.78 3.49
N PHE A 114 -1.43 15.98 2.75
CA PHE A 114 -1.56 16.76 1.49
C PHE A 114 -2.92 17.51 1.41
N ASP A 115 -3.04 18.52 0.52
CA ASP A 115 -4.30 19.23 0.23
C ASP A 115 -5.12 18.59 -0.92
N GLU A 116 -6.35 19.09 -1.12
CA GLU A 116 -7.27 18.69 -2.21
C GLU A 116 -6.74 18.93 -3.63
N ASN A 117 -5.79 19.86 -3.80
CA ASN A 117 -5.11 20.15 -5.08
C ASN A 117 -3.87 19.25 -5.30
N GLY A 118 -3.61 18.36 -4.35
CA GLY A 118 -2.51 17.41 -4.32
C GLY A 118 -1.19 17.96 -3.78
N ASN A 119 -1.13 19.19 -3.25
CA ASN A 119 0.11 19.76 -2.72
C ASN A 119 0.46 19.14 -1.36
N TYR A 120 1.74 18.80 -1.16
CA TYR A 120 2.23 18.31 0.12
C TYR A 120 2.26 19.42 1.17
N LEU A 121 1.43 19.29 2.21
CA LEU A 121 1.34 20.24 3.32
C LEU A 121 2.38 19.94 4.42
N GLY A 122 2.76 18.67 4.56
CA GLY A 122 3.85 18.26 5.44
C GLY A 122 3.70 16.84 5.98
N THR A 123 4.77 16.35 6.59
CA THR A 123 4.73 15.14 7.41
C THR A 123 4.59 15.58 8.86
N LYS A 124 3.36 15.54 9.40
CA LYS A 124 3.16 15.63 10.86
C LYS A 124 3.96 14.51 11.53
N LYS A 125 4.87 14.89 12.42
CA LYS A 125 5.48 13.97 13.39
C LYS A 125 4.40 13.60 14.40
N ASP A 126 3.58 12.63 14.05
CA ASP A 126 2.75 11.95 15.03
C ASP A 126 3.65 11.22 16.05
N ASN A 127 3.09 10.84 17.21
CA ASN A 127 3.89 10.25 18.29
C ASN A 127 4.60 8.97 17.85
N TRP A 128 5.67 8.55 18.54
CA TRP A 128 6.41 7.34 18.13
C TRP A 128 5.50 6.10 18.07
N PHE A 129 4.40 6.13 18.83
CA PHE A 129 3.17 5.34 18.74
C PHE A 129 2.58 5.13 17.35
N HIS A 130 2.08 6.18 16.70
CA HIS A 130 1.61 6.08 15.32
C HIS A 130 2.74 5.64 14.38
N ASN A 131 3.99 5.93 14.76
CA ASN A 131 5.17 5.61 13.98
C ASN A 131 5.63 4.15 14.10
N THR A 132 5.23 3.42 15.15
CA THR A 132 5.35 1.97 15.25
C THR A 132 4.17 1.25 14.58
N PHE A 133 3.14 1.95 14.06
CA PHE A 133 1.84 1.28 13.87
C PHE A 133 1.03 1.51 12.58
N PHE A 134 1.42 2.35 11.63
CA PHE A 134 0.79 2.29 10.30
C PHE A 134 1.82 2.29 9.18
N GLY A 135 1.73 1.36 8.23
CA GLY A 135 2.52 1.40 7.00
C GLY A 135 2.21 2.70 6.30
N ARG A 136 3.21 3.59 6.21
CA ARG A 136 3.02 5.05 6.16
C ARG A 136 1.74 5.45 5.42
N THR A 137 0.82 6.12 6.12
CA THR A 137 -0.44 6.54 5.51
C THR A 137 -0.42 8.03 5.20
N GLY A 138 -0.75 8.38 3.97
CA GLY A 138 -1.07 9.76 3.62
C GLY A 138 -2.52 10.11 3.94
N ARG A 139 -2.78 11.40 4.12
CA ARG A 139 -4.11 12.00 4.28
C ARG A 139 -4.28 13.12 3.26
N ILE A 140 -5.48 13.26 2.71
CA ILE A 140 -5.91 14.45 1.98
C ILE A 140 -6.76 15.29 2.94
N VAL A 141 -6.59 16.61 2.93
CA VAL A 141 -7.42 17.55 3.68
C VAL A 141 -8.06 18.60 2.76
N ASP A 142 -9.22 19.11 3.16
CA ASP A 142 -9.86 20.27 2.55
C ASP A 142 -9.23 21.60 3.03
N SER A 143 -9.77 22.72 2.54
CA SER A 143 -9.34 24.07 2.90
C SER A 143 -9.63 24.50 4.36
N GLU A 144 -10.45 23.74 5.10
CA GLU A 144 -10.69 23.92 6.54
C GLU A 144 -9.76 23.04 7.40
N GLY A 145 -9.11 22.04 6.79
CA GLY A 145 -8.21 21.08 7.44
C GLY A 145 -8.87 19.75 7.83
N ASN A 146 -10.11 19.49 7.42
CA ASN A 146 -10.79 18.22 7.67
C ASN A 146 -10.20 17.12 6.78
N ILE A 147 -10.07 15.89 7.30
CA ILE A 147 -9.52 14.76 6.54
C ILE A 147 -10.60 14.21 5.59
N THR A 148 -10.44 14.44 4.28
CA THR A 148 -11.35 13.98 3.24
C THR A 148 -11.03 12.56 2.76
N GLN A 149 -9.75 12.17 2.72
CA GLN A 149 -9.31 10.84 2.28
C GLN A 149 -8.07 10.35 3.06
N LYS A 150 -7.90 9.02 3.14
CA LYS A 150 -6.71 8.35 3.66
C LYS A 150 -6.21 7.32 2.65
N PHE A 151 -4.90 7.16 2.52
CA PHE A 151 -4.26 6.21 1.60
C PHE A 151 -2.97 5.63 2.20
N LYS A 152 -2.44 4.54 1.63
CA LYS A 152 -1.15 3.94 2.01
C LYS A 152 -0.07 4.29 0.98
N PHE A 153 1.21 4.33 1.34
CA PHE A 153 2.29 4.41 0.34
C PHE A 153 2.60 3.03 -0.30
N ALA A 154 3.21 3.04 -1.48
CA ALA A 154 3.68 1.84 -2.19
C ALA A 154 4.98 1.34 -1.57
N ASP A 155 5.94 2.25 -1.36
CA ASP A 155 7.12 2.06 -0.53
C ASP A 155 7.06 3.04 0.66
N PRO A 156 6.44 2.64 1.79
CA PRO A 156 6.42 3.44 3.01
C PRO A 156 7.79 3.91 3.52
N LYS A 157 8.90 3.25 3.17
CA LYS A 157 10.24 3.62 3.64
C LYS A 157 10.78 4.78 2.81
N ASN A 158 10.78 4.65 1.49
CA ASN A 158 11.42 5.58 0.56
C ASN A 158 10.48 6.73 0.16
N ASP A 159 9.20 6.48 -0.15
CA ASP A 159 8.24 7.52 -0.59
C ASP A 159 8.21 8.72 0.38
N VAL A 160 8.20 8.44 1.69
CA VAL A 160 8.17 9.48 2.73
C VAL A 160 9.55 9.91 3.22
N ASN A 161 10.62 9.17 2.89
CA ASN A 161 11.96 9.74 2.96
C ASN A 161 12.06 10.90 1.95
N ASP A 162 11.51 10.70 0.76
CA ASP A 162 11.59 11.65 -0.34
C ASP A 162 10.62 12.83 -0.17
N LEU A 163 9.46 12.62 0.48
CA LEU A 163 8.64 13.73 1.02
C LEU A 163 9.36 14.55 2.11
N LYS A 164 10.13 13.90 3.00
CA LYS A 164 10.88 14.59 4.07
C LYS A 164 12.08 15.37 3.54
N ASN A 165 12.71 14.87 2.47
CA ASN A 165 13.82 15.52 1.79
C ASN A 165 13.36 16.57 0.74
N GLY A 166 12.04 16.77 0.58
CA GLY A 166 11.49 17.72 -0.39
C GLY A 166 11.74 17.34 -1.85
N VAL A 167 11.99 16.06 -2.14
CA VAL A 167 12.03 15.50 -3.49
C VAL A 167 10.61 15.39 -4.01
N ILE A 168 9.75 14.66 -3.28
CA ILE A 168 8.33 14.57 -3.57
C ILE A 168 7.60 15.76 -2.93
N LYS A 169 6.70 16.39 -3.69
CA LYS A 169 5.94 17.59 -3.30
C LYS A 169 4.47 17.57 -3.72
N LYS A 170 4.08 16.65 -4.61
CA LYS A 170 2.70 16.53 -5.10
C LYS A 170 2.19 15.10 -5.04
N ILE A 171 0.89 14.94 -4.94
CA ILE A 171 0.16 13.72 -5.24
C ILE A 171 -0.82 13.98 -6.40
N HIS A 172 -0.91 13.02 -7.32
CA HIS A 172 -1.82 13.02 -8.46
C HIS A 172 -2.86 11.90 -8.26
N PHE A 173 -4.14 12.25 -8.37
CA PHE A 173 -5.24 11.31 -8.28
C PHE A 173 -5.43 10.63 -9.64
N VAL A 174 -4.93 9.41 -9.78
CA VAL A 174 -4.92 8.70 -11.07
C VAL A 174 -6.34 8.27 -11.42
N GLN A 175 -6.85 8.77 -12.54
CA GLN A 175 -8.14 8.34 -13.10
C GLN A 175 -7.94 7.08 -13.96
N GLU A 176 -8.99 6.28 -14.09
CA GLU A 176 -8.91 5.00 -14.83
C GLU A 176 -8.69 5.23 -16.32
N GLU A 177 -9.28 6.30 -16.86
CA GLU A 177 -9.10 6.81 -18.21
C GLU A 177 -7.63 7.17 -18.50
N GLU A 178 -6.88 7.65 -17.49
CA GLU A 178 -5.44 7.92 -17.62
C GLU A 178 -4.65 6.61 -17.72
N ILE A 179 -5.01 5.61 -16.91
CA ILE A 179 -4.41 4.26 -16.96
C ILE A 179 -4.69 3.62 -18.32
N ILE A 180 -5.94 3.61 -18.76
CA ILE A 180 -6.35 3.10 -20.08
C ILE A 180 -5.59 3.84 -21.20
N SER A 181 -5.47 5.17 -21.11
CA SER A 181 -4.70 5.98 -22.07
C SER A 181 -3.22 5.62 -22.12
N MET A 182 -2.56 5.42 -20.99
CA MET A 182 -1.16 4.98 -20.90
C MET A 182 -0.99 3.57 -21.48
N LEU A 183 -1.87 2.64 -21.12
CA LEU A 183 -1.89 1.26 -21.60
C LEU A 183 -2.18 1.16 -23.11
N SER A 184 -3.07 2.01 -23.65
CA SER A 184 -3.34 2.13 -25.10
C SER A 184 -2.10 2.60 -25.87
N ARG A 185 -1.40 3.65 -25.40
CA ARG A 185 -0.16 4.13 -26.03
C ARG A 185 0.97 3.09 -26.00
N ALA A 186 1.04 2.35 -24.89
CA ALA A 186 1.93 1.20 -24.75
C ALA A 186 1.54 0.00 -25.63
N GLY A 187 0.36 0.01 -26.25
CA GLY A 187 -0.11 -1.05 -27.14
C GLY A 187 -0.66 -2.28 -26.42
N ALA A 188 -1.00 -2.19 -25.13
CA ALA A 188 -1.43 -3.33 -24.32
C ALA A 188 -2.85 -3.84 -24.66
N PHE A 189 -3.67 -3.02 -25.34
CA PHE A 189 -5.00 -3.40 -25.84
C PHE A 189 -5.03 -3.76 -27.33
N ASN A 190 -3.91 -3.62 -28.04
CA ASN A 190 -3.79 -4.01 -29.44
C ASN A 190 -3.89 -5.53 -29.59
N LYS A 191 -4.73 -6.00 -30.53
CA LYS A 191 -5.00 -7.43 -30.73
C LYS A 191 -3.75 -8.21 -31.14
N GLU A 192 -2.90 -7.62 -31.96
CA GLU A 192 -1.63 -8.18 -32.43
C GLU A 192 -0.57 -8.34 -31.33
N ASN A 193 -0.72 -7.64 -30.21
CA ASN A 193 0.20 -7.71 -29.06
C ASN A 193 -0.30 -8.65 -27.96
N LYS A 194 -1.55 -9.15 -28.05
CA LYS A 194 -2.17 -9.99 -27.02
C LYS A 194 -1.67 -11.43 -27.10
N THR A 195 -1.07 -11.89 -26.00
CA THR A 195 -0.34 -13.15 -25.88
C THR A 195 -1.21 -14.41 -26.04
N GLU A 196 -2.53 -14.27 -25.92
CA GLU A 196 -3.52 -15.34 -26.12
C GLU A 196 -3.81 -15.67 -27.60
N PHE A 197 -3.34 -14.85 -28.54
CA PHE A 197 -3.40 -15.13 -29.99
C PHE A 197 -2.05 -15.55 -30.58
N SER A 198 -1.03 -15.78 -29.74
CA SER A 198 0.32 -16.14 -30.17
C SER A 198 0.57 -17.65 -30.08
N ASN A 199 0.65 -18.32 -31.23
CA ASN A 199 1.00 -19.75 -31.32
C ASN A 199 2.48 -20.02 -30.99
N SER A 200 3.35 -19.05 -31.28
CA SER A 200 4.75 -19.01 -30.90
C SER A 200 5.18 -17.55 -30.76
N GLY A 201 5.90 -17.23 -29.68
CA GLY A 201 6.27 -15.85 -29.34
C GLY A 201 5.42 -15.18 -28.25
N ARG A 202 4.75 -15.96 -27.38
CA ARG A 202 3.93 -15.50 -26.23
C ARG A 202 4.53 -14.34 -25.42
N TYR A 203 5.86 -14.24 -25.35
CA TYR A 203 6.56 -13.24 -24.55
C TYR A 203 7.28 -12.18 -25.39
N ASP A 204 7.26 -12.25 -26.71
CA ASP A 204 8.23 -11.53 -27.54
C ASP A 204 7.96 -10.03 -27.56
N TYR A 205 6.70 -9.63 -27.49
CA TYR A 205 6.30 -8.23 -27.34
C TYR A 205 6.81 -7.63 -26.02
N ILE A 206 6.52 -8.28 -24.88
CA ILE A 206 6.95 -7.78 -23.56
C ILE A 206 8.48 -7.90 -23.34
N LYS A 207 9.16 -8.88 -23.97
CA LYS A 207 10.63 -8.99 -23.99
C LYS A 207 11.31 -7.91 -24.82
N LYS A 208 10.62 -7.36 -25.82
CA LYS A 208 11.09 -6.23 -26.65
C LYS A 208 10.81 -4.91 -25.93
N GLU A 209 9.56 -4.68 -25.56
CA GLU A 209 9.08 -3.39 -25.03
C GLU A 209 9.33 -3.20 -23.53
N GLY A 210 9.60 -4.26 -22.77
CA GLY A 210 9.92 -4.17 -21.33
C GLY A 210 11.39 -3.83 -21.02
N LYS A 211 12.24 -3.66 -22.04
CA LYS A 211 13.61 -3.16 -21.88
C LYS A 211 13.61 -1.64 -21.72
N GLY A 212 14.71 -1.09 -21.18
CA GLY A 212 14.83 0.36 -20.92
C GLY A 212 14.41 1.23 -22.11
N LEU A 213 13.58 2.24 -21.82
CA LEU A 213 12.90 3.15 -22.77
C LEU A 213 11.88 2.51 -23.72
N GLY A 214 11.68 1.19 -23.69
CA GLY A 214 10.64 0.50 -24.44
C GLY A 214 9.23 0.79 -23.92
N LYS A 215 8.19 0.41 -24.68
CA LYS A 215 6.80 0.79 -24.38
C LYS A 215 6.22 0.27 -23.06
N PHE A 216 6.83 -0.76 -22.45
CA PHE A 216 6.42 -1.33 -21.17
C PHE A 216 7.33 -0.87 -20.01
N ASP A 217 8.38 -0.09 -20.28
CA ASP A 217 9.12 0.67 -19.28
C ASP A 217 8.34 1.97 -18.96
N PHE A 218 7.25 1.83 -18.21
CA PHE A 218 6.32 2.95 -17.94
C PHE A 218 6.92 4.05 -17.07
N ALA A 219 7.93 3.76 -16.24
CA ALA A 219 8.57 4.76 -15.37
C ALA A 219 9.47 5.71 -16.17
N GLN A 220 10.27 5.15 -17.10
CA GLN A 220 11.33 5.89 -17.80
C GLN A 220 10.92 6.33 -19.22
N SER A 221 10.15 5.53 -19.97
CA SER A 221 9.84 5.78 -21.40
C SER A 221 9.05 7.07 -21.68
N ASP A 222 9.23 7.59 -22.91
CA ASP A 222 8.56 8.80 -23.42
C ASP A 222 7.04 8.71 -23.55
N ILE A 223 6.43 7.54 -23.36
CA ILE A 223 4.98 7.36 -23.50
C ILE A 223 4.26 6.98 -22.20
N GLY A 224 5.00 6.63 -21.15
CA GLY A 224 4.46 6.17 -19.87
C GLY A 224 3.74 7.30 -19.13
N LEU A 225 4.46 7.99 -18.24
CA LEU A 225 3.89 9.02 -17.35
C LEU A 225 3.56 10.37 -18.03
N LYS A 226 2.96 10.33 -19.23
CA LYS A 226 2.32 11.48 -19.89
C LYS A 226 0.81 11.40 -19.67
N PHE A 227 0.27 12.40 -19.00
CA PHE A 227 -1.16 12.53 -18.71
C PHE A 227 -1.85 13.33 -19.83
N GLN A 228 -3.15 13.09 -20.02
CA GLN A 228 -3.83 13.48 -21.26
C GLN A 228 -4.58 14.82 -21.17
N TYR A 229 -4.84 15.32 -19.96
CA TYR A 229 -5.71 16.47 -19.71
C TYR A 229 -5.18 17.41 -18.60
N GLN A 230 -3.98 17.96 -18.75
CA GLN A 230 -3.60 19.23 -18.11
C GLN A 230 -2.26 19.79 -18.62
N ASP A 231 -2.21 21.11 -18.86
CA ASP A 231 -0.97 21.88 -19.08
C ASP A 231 -0.19 22.15 -17.78
N TYR A 232 -0.22 21.21 -16.83
CA TYR A 232 0.67 21.23 -15.68
C TYR A 232 1.94 20.44 -16.00
N ASP A 233 3.09 21.06 -15.75
CA ASP A 233 4.40 20.40 -15.78
C ASP A 233 4.53 19.45 -14.57
N ILE A 234 3.84 18.31 -14.67
CA ILE A 234 3.83 17.24 -13.65
C ILE A 234 5.22 16.60 -13.65
N ASN A 235 6.11 17.17 -12.86
CA ASN A 235 7.44 16.61 -12.66
C ASN A 235 7.30 15.22 -11.99
N ARG A 236 7.45 14.16 -12.81
CA ARG A 236 7.25 12.77 -12.38
C ARG A 236 8.03 12.39 -11.13
N ILE A 237 9.23 12.93 -10.96
CA ILE A 237 10.11 12.64 -9.81
C ILE A 237 9.56 13.28 -8.52
N GLN A 238 8.85 14.40 -8.62
CA GLN A 238 8.29 15.13 -7.48
C GLN A 238 6.84 14.73 -7.16
N THR A 239 6.30 13.70 -7.83
CA THR A 239 4.87 13.34 -7.83
C THR A 239 4.65 11.89 -7.38
N LEU A 240 3.69 11.72 -6.47
CA LEU A 240 3.08 10.43 -6.13
C LEU A 240 1.83 10.19 -6.96
N TYR A 241 1.55 8.94 -7.31
CA TYR A 241 0.42 8.53 -8.12
C TYR A 241 -0.53 7.66 -7.28
N LEU A 242 -1.69 8.22 -6.93
CA LEU A 242 -2.69 7.58 -6.08
C LEU A 242 -3.70 6.79 -6.92
N VAL A 243 -3.66 5.47 -6.78
CA VAL A 243 -4.57 4.51 -7.44
C VAL A 243 -5.04 3.45 -6.43
N ASP A 244 -6.32 3.09 -6.45
CA ASP A 244 -6.93 2.08 -5.55
C ASP A 244 -6.59 2.25 -4.05
N GLY A 245 -6.42 3.50 -3.59
CA GLY A 245 -6.10 3.82 -2.19
C GLY A 245 -4.62 3.66 -1.81
N VAL A 246 -3.73 3.49 -2.79
CA VAL A 246 -2.27 3.45 -2.59
C VAL A 246 -1.57 4.49 -3.47
N ALA A 247 -0.65 5.25 -2.87
CA ALA A 247 0.18 6.24 -3.55
C ALA A 247 1.55 5.64 -3.88
N HIS A 248 1.92 5.66 -5.17
CA HIS A 248 3.17 5.13 -5.70
C HIS A 248 4.11 6.26 -6.13
N ASN A 249 5.42 6.19 -5.86
CA ASN A 249 6.38 7.02 -6.61
C ASN A 249 6.40 6.61 -8.10
N TYR A 250 7.07 7.40 -8.94
CA TYR A 250 7.09 7.18 -10.40
C TYR A 250 7.62 5.80 -10.83
N GLN A 251 8.53 5.17 -10.06
CA GLN A 251 9.05 3.83 -10.34
C GLN A 251 8.04 2.76 -9.97
N ASN A 252 7.53 2.81 -8.74
CA ASN A 252 6.49 1.89 -8.28
C ASN A 252 5.20 2.02 -9.13
N PHE A 253 4.88 3.22 -9.64
CA PHE A 253 3.73 3.42 -10.53
C PHE A 253 4.00 2.89 -11.94
N GLY A 254 5.22 3.02 -12.45
CA GLY A 254 5.64 2.32 -13.67
C GLY A 254 5.53 0.79 -13.53
N ASN A 255 5.89 0.24 -12.37
CA ASN A 255 5.74 -1.18 -12.05
C ASN A 255 4.27 -1.62 -11.88
N PHE A 256 3.40 -0.74 -11.35
CA PHE A 256 1.94 -0.93 -11.39
C PHE A 256 1.41 -0.96 -12.82
N LEU A 257 1.79 0.01 -13.66
CA LEU A 257 1.38 0.07 -15.07
C LEU A 257 1.91 -1.14 -15.87
N PHE A 258 3.13 -1.61 -15.60
CA PHE A 258 3.68 -2.86 -16.17
C PHE A 258 2.82 -4.08 -15.79
N GLY A 259 2.42 -4.20 -14.51
CA GLY A 259 1.52 -5.25 -14.05
C GLY A 259 0.15 -5.20 -14.75
N ALA A 260 -0.42 -4.01 -14.90
CA ALA A 260 -1.69 -3.81 -15.58
C ALA A 260 -1.60 -4.09 -17.10
N ALA A 261 -0.56 -3.60 -17.78
CA ALA A 261 -0.29 -3.83 -19.19
C ALA A 261 -0.05 -5.30 -19.51
N GLY A 262 0.79 -5.95 -18.69
CA GLY A 262 1.08 -7.37 -18.76
C GLY A 262 -0.18 -8.22 -18.62
N ARG A 263 -1.06 -7.85 -17.69
CA ARG A 263 -2.35 -8.53 -17.52
C ARG A 263 -3.29 -8.26 -18.68
N ALA A 264 -3.32 -7.03 -19.21
CA ALA A 264 -4.12 -6.66 -20.38
C ALA A 264 -3.74 -7.49 -21.63
N ILE A 265 -2.45 -7.77 -21.85
CA ILE A 265 -2.00 -8.67 -22.94
C ILE A 265 -2.19 -10.17 -22.64
N GLY A 266 -2.77 -10.57 -21.51
CA GLY A 266 -3.10 -11.96 -21.21
C GLY A 266 -2.03 -12.77 -20.45
N LEU A 267 -1.05 -12.11 -19.82
CA LEU A 267 -0.13 -12.76 -18.89
C LEU A 267 -0.75 -12.92 -17.49
N THR A 268 -0.19 -13.84 -16.71
CA THR A 268 -0.53 -14.09 -15.31
C THR A 268 0.33 -13.24 -14.36
N SER A 269 -0.12 -13.09 -13.11
CA SER A 269 0.67 -12.41 -12.08
C SER A 269 2.04 -13.07 -11.85
N PHE A 270 2.15 -14.39 -12.01
CA PHE A 270 3.40 -15.13 -11.86
C PHE A 270 4.38 -14.85 -13.01
N GLU A 271 3.92 -14.93 -14.27
CA GLU A 271 4.76 -14.61 -15.45
C GLU A 271 5.33 -13.19 -15.37
N LEU A 272 4.56 -12.23 -14.85
CA LEU A 272 4.97 -10.83 -14.74
C LEU A 272 5.96 -10.56 -13.61
N GLN A 273 5.74 -11.16 -12.44
CA GLN A 273 6.67 -11.08 -11.31
C GLN A 273 8.03 -11.70 -11.67
N MET A 274 8.02 -12.90 -12.27
CA MET A 274 9.23 -13.55 -12.78
C MET A 274 9.90 -12.78 -13.91
N GLY A 275 9.10 -12.18 -14.81
CA GLY A 275 9.58 -11.33 -15.91
C GLY A 275 10.30 -10.07 -15.41
N ALA A 276 9.77 -9.41 -14.38
CA ALA A 276 10.39 -8.25 -13.75
C ALA A 276 11.70 -8.61 -13.02
N HIS A 277 11.74 -9.71 -12.27
CA HIS A 277 12.99 -10.22 -11.70
C HIS A 277 14.05 -10.51 -12.78
N TYR A 278 13.67 -11.15 -13.89
CA TYR A 278 14.57 -11.37 -15.03
C TYR A 278 15.07 -10.04 -15.64
N ASN A 279 14.18 -9.06 -15.80
CA ASN A 279 14.52 -7.76 -16.37
C ASN A 279 15.52 -6.98 -15.50
N SER A 280 15.30 -6.97 -14.18
CA SER A 280 16.12 -6.25 -13.20
C SER A 280 17.53 -6.87 -13.02
N ILE A 281 17.68 -8.16 -13.34
CA ILE A 281 18.99 -8.84 -13.38
C ILE A 281 19.69 -8.66 -14.74
N PHE A 282 19.01 -8.95 -15.85
CA PHE A 282 19.67 -9.12 -17.16
C PHE A 282 19.66 -7.87 -18.06
N ASN A 283 18.82 -6.86 -17.78
CA ASN A 283 18.80 -5.59 -18.52
C ASN A 283 19.12 -4.37 -17.62
N SER A 284 19.69 -4.57 -16.43
CA SER A 284 19.99 -3.47 -15.47
C SER A 284 20.82 -2.34 -16.09
N ASN A 285 21.77 -2.70 -16.95
CA ASN A 285 22.69 -1.79 -17.64
C ASN A 285 22.00 -0.84 -18.64
N THR A 286 20.80 -1.16 -19.14
CA THR A 286 20.00 -0.22 -19.96
C THR A 286 19.06 0.65 -19.11
N ASN A 287 18.91 0.33 -17.82
CA ASN A 287 17.91 0.91 -16.93
C ASN A 287 18.55 1.79 -15.83
N ALA A 288 19.86 2.05 -15.92
CA ALA A 288 20.66 2.90 -15.01
C ALA A 288 20.75 2.45 -13.53
N TYR A 289 20.56 1.16 -13.24
CA TYR A 289 20.75 0.57 -11.90
C TYR A 289 21.66 -0.67 -11.96
N SER A 290 22.19 -1.07 -10.80
CA SER A 290 22.93 -2.33 -10.64
C SER A 290 22.00 -3.54 -10.72
N SER A 291 22.47 -4.63 -11.35
CA SER A 291 21.74 -5.91 -11.42
C SER A 291 21.33 -6.42 -10.04
N GLN A 292 20.04 -6.52 -9.79
CA GLN A 292 19.48 -6.97 -8.51
C GLN A 292 18.14 -7.69 -8.72
N PHE A 293 17.67 -8.42 -7.71
CA PHE A 293 16.28 -8.86 -7.69
C PHE A 293 15.37 -7.66 -7.45
N ASP A 294 14.32 -7.55 -8.25
CA ASP A 294 13.23 -6.57 -8.08
C ASP A 294 12.67 -6.58 -6.64
N SER A 295 12.35 -5.39 -6.10
CA SER A 295 12.09 -5.23 -4.66
C SER A 295 10.75 -5.81 -4.21
N ARG A 296 10.53 -5.98 -2.90
CA ARG A 296 9.24 -6.44 -2.35
C ARG A 296 8.09 -5.48 -2.70
N ASP A 297 8.38 -4.18 -2.77
CA ASP A 297 7.40 -3.11 -2.99
C ASP A 297 7.15 -2.84 -4.49
N ASP A 298 8.14 -3.11 -5.34
CA ASP A 298 7.98 -3.17 -6.79
C ASP A 298 7.15 -4.39 -7.22
N GLN A 299 7.50 -5.58 -6.71
CA GLN A 299 6.72 -6.80 -6.88
C GLN A 299 5.30 -6.65 -6.31
N ARG A 300 5.11 -5.90 -5.21
CA ARG A 300 3.79 -5.52 -4.69
C ARG A 300 3.04 -4.65 -5.69
N SER A 301 3.70 -3.65 -6.27
CA SER A 301 3.10 -2.74 -7.25
C SER A 301 2.68 -3.49 -8.52
N ILE A 302 3.49 -4.42 -9.02
CA ILE A 302 3.14 -5.33 -10.14
C ILE A 302 1.89 -6.15 -9.79
N ARG A 303 1.84 -6.77 -8.60
CA ARG A 303 0.65 -7.52 -8.15
C ARG A 303 -0.61 -6.64 -8.10
N MET A 304 -0.49 -5.41 -7.62
CA MET A 304 -1.60 -4.45 -7.58
C MET A 304 -2.07 -4.02 -8.98
N GLY A 305 -1.14 -3.80 -9.91
CA GLY A 305 -1.48 -3.54 -11.33
C GLY A 305 -2.26 -4.69 -11.95
N VAL A 306 -1.88 -5.93 -11.65
CA VAL A 306 -2.62 -7.13 -12.08
C VAL A 306 -4.00 -7.24 -11.40
N GLN A 307 -4.13 -6.86 -10.12
CA GLN A 307 -5.41 -6.81 -9.41
C GLN A 307 -6.36 -5.77 -10.02
N HIS A 308 -5.87 -4.56 -10.28
CA HIS A 308 -6.59 -3.49 -10.97
C HIS A 308 -7.04 -3.93 -12.38
N ALA A 309 -6.14 -4.51 -13.16
CA ALA A 309 -6.47 -5.03 -14.50
C ALA A 309 -7.48 -6.21 -14.50
N ASN A 310 -7.61 -6.94 -13.39
CA ASN A 310 -8.69 -7.92 -13.21
C ASN A 310 -10.00 -7.25 -12.78
N LYS A 311 -9.97 -6.29 -11.85
CA LYS A 311 -11.12 -5.50 -11.38
C LYS A 311 -11.88 -4.85 -12.53
N TYR A 312 -11.16 -4.42 -13.56
CA TYR A 312 -11.68 -3.72 -14.74
C TYR A 312 -11.63 -4.52 -16.05
N ASN A 313 -11.38 -5.83 -15.95
CA ASN A 313 -11.31 -6.78 -17.06
C ASN A 313 -10.48 -6.34 -18.30
N TYR A 314 -9.32 -5.70 -18.06
CA TYR A 314 -8.41 -5.21 -19.10
C TYR A 314 -7.93 -6.32 -20.07
N LYS A 315 -7.99 -7.58 -19.66
CA LYS A 315 -7.69 -8.75 -20.50
C LYS A 315 -8.60 -8.81 -21.74
N ASP A 316 -9.89 -8.49 -21.59
CA ASP A 316 -10.86 -8.61 -22.69
C ASP A 316 -11.12 -7.27 -23.42
N MET A 317 -10.41 -6.19 -23.04
CA MET A 317 -10.45 -4.90 -23.73
C MET A 317 -9.63 -4.91 -25.03
N TYR A 318 -10.25 -4.43 -26.12
CA TYR A 318 -9.63 -4.29 -27.45
C TYR A 318 -9.99 -2.92 -28.05
N TYR A 319 -9.24 -1.87 -27.69
CA TYR A 319 -9.51 -0.50 -28.13
C TYR A 319 -8.27 0.16 -28.74
N ARG A 320 -8.44 0.77 -29.93
CA ARG A 320 -7.52 1.76 -30.49
C ARG A 320 -8.00 3.15 -30.06
N VAL A 321 -7.49 3.63 -28.93
CA VAL A 321 -7.92 4.93 -28.37
C VAL A 321 -7.10 6.06 -29.01
N GLU A 322 -7.63 6.62 -30.10
CA GLU A 322 -7.18 7.90 -30.65
C GLU A 322 -8.01 9.03 -30.03
N VAL A 323 -7.43 9.73 -29.05
CA VAL A 323 -8.05 10.92 -28.45
C VAL A 323 -7.55 12.16 -29.17
N HIS A 324 -8.47 12.93 -29.74
CA HIS A 324 -8.22 14.30 -30.17
C HIS A 324 -8.71 15.28 -29.10
N PRO A 325 -8.11 16.48 -28.97
CA PRO A 325 -8.62 17.50 -28.07
C PRO A 325 -10.06 17.89 -28.45
N LEU A 326 -10.90 18.15 -27.44
CA LEU A 326 -12.26 18.63 -27.65
C LEU A 326 -12.22 20.04 -28.25
N ILE A 327 -12.45 20.15 -29.55
CA ILE A 327 -12.67 21.42 -30.24
C ILE A 327 -13.96 22.03 -29.66
N LYS A 328 -13.82 23.12 -28.91
CA LYS A 328 -14.96 24.00 -28.60
C LYS A 328 -15.33 24.75 -29.88
N TYR A 329 -16.57 24.57 -30.31
CA TYR A 329 -17.27 25.44 -31.26
C TYR A 329 -17.92 26.61 -30.51
#